data_AF-A0A6B0HJC2-F1
#
_entry.id   AF-A0A6B0HJC2-F1
#
_cell.length_a   1.000
_cell.length_b   1.000
_cell.length_c   1.000
_cell.angle_alpha   90.00
_cell.angle_beta   90.00
_cell.angle_gamma   90.00
#
_symmetry.space_group_name_H-M   'P 1'
#
loop_
_entity.id
_entity.type
_entity.pdbx_description
1 polymer ?
#
loop_
_entity_poly.entity_id
_entity_poly.type
_entity_poly.pdbx_seq_one_letter_code
_entity_poly.pdbx_strand_id
1 'polypeptide(L)'
;MVYNWRCRRCEFVVWSRNGNEIRSAIQDHLVDHHRQRLSKDGFQVHWRCPYCDDSGLDHDESAAVRAFRDHLFGHAKQLLQTGAHVTDEVGGTGNVLVLAPSESDGANNARVHFTAPNDVVILVTMNVADRLELLGRRLEEWPAKTIVVTTKTDPLAGVEDVDIASVPLEIVQLDKGLGIAGLGETISRVIAEHETTDGDIAVQFDVLSEIIDTYELEKVFRFIHLLNSRIESVDALSHYYCNSQARSKPTINLIGELFDLRISATGERFVLEQ
;
A
#
# COMPACT_ATOMS: atom_id res chain seq x y z
N MET A 1 -9.60 5.76 -11.31
CA MET A 1 -8.46 6.57 -11.78
C MET A 1 -7.54 6.88 -10.61
N VAL A 2 -6.24 6.60 -10.72
CA VAL A 2 -5.23 6.89 -9.69
C VAL A 2 -4.26 7.94 -10.23
N TYR A 3 -3.91 8.93 -9.42
CA TYR A 3 -2.92 9.95 -9.74
C TYR A 3 -1.55 9.55 -9.19
N ASN A 4 -0.48 9.93 -9.86
CA ASN A 4 0.90 9.80 -9.39
C ASN A 4 1.67 11.11 -9.58
N TRP A 5 2.59 11.38 -8.65
CA TRP A 5 3.59 12.43 -8.81
C TRP A 5 4.94 12.02 -8.22
N ARG A 6 6.00 12.30 -8.97
CA ARG A 6 7.39 12.07 -8.58
C ARG A 6 8.13 13.40 -8.47
N CYS A 7 8.82 13.61 -7.35
CA CYS A 7 9.70 14.75 -7.18
C CYS A 7 10.92 14.63 -8.10
N ARG A 8 11.35 15.74 -8.71
CA ARG A 8 12.55 15.78 -9.57
C ARG A 8 13.86 16.02 -8.79
N ARG A 9 13.78 16.20 -7.47
CA ARG A 9 14.93 16.62 -6.63
C ARG A 9 15.30 15.61 -5.55
N CYS A 10 14.38 14.73 -5.18
CA CYS A 10 14.58 13.63 -4.27
C CYS A 10 13.67 12.48 -4.69
N GLU A 11 13.71 11.37 -3.96
CA GLU A 11 13.00 10.15 -4.34
C GLU A 11 11.55 10.11 -3.85
N PHE A 12 11.00 11.24 -3.42
CA PHE A 12 9.59 11.29 -3.01
C PHE A 12 8.67 10.98 -4.20
N VAL A 13 7.85 9.95 -4.03
CA VAL A 13 6.78 9.56 -4.96
C VAL A 13 5.49 9.39 -4.17
N VAL A 14 4.39 9.90 -4.71
CA VAL A 14 3.08 9.81 -4.08
C VAL A 14 2.02 9.39 -5.09
N TRP A 15 1.10 8.52 -4.65
CA TRP A 15 -0.09 8.13 -5.37
C TRP A 15 -1.36 8.45 -4.56
N SER A 16 -2.47 8.74 -5.24
CA SER A 16 -3.79 8.79 -4.62
C SER A 16 -4.91 8.61 -5.63
N ARG A 17 -6.04 8.04 -5.22
CA ARG A 17 -7.29 8.07 -6.00
C ARG A 17 -7.98 9.43 -5.94
N ASN A 18 -7.61 10.29 -4.99
CA ASN A 18 -8.24 11.57 -4.72
C ASN A 18 -7.33 12.73 -5.13
N GLY A 19 -7.82 13.56 -6.06
CA GLY A 19 -7.08 14.69 -6.62
C GLY A 19 -6.72 15.76 -5.58
N ASN A 20 -7.54 15.94 -4.54
CA ASN A 20 -7.26 16.88 -3.47
C ASN A 20 -6.19 16.34 -2.51
N GLU A 21 -6.25 15.04 -2.21
CA GLU A 21 -5.26 14.37 -1.35
C GLU A 21 -3.87 14.37 -1.99
N ILE A 22 -3.76 14.02 -3.28
CA ILE A 22 -2.45 14.09 -3.96
C ILE A 22 -1.95 15.53 -4.07
N ARG A 23 -2.82 16.51 -4.36
CA ARG A 23 -2.44 17.92 -4.38
C ARG A 23 -1.89 18.35 -3.04
N SER A 24 -2.60 18.05 -1.95
CA SER A 24 -2.18 18.42 -0.60
C SER A 24 -0.82 17.82 -0.25
N ALA A 25 -0.60 16.54 -0.58
CA ALA A 25 0.67 15.85 -0.35
C ALA A 25 1.84 16.49 -1.13
N ILE A 26 1.64 16.81 -2.42
CA ILE A 26 2.64 17.50 -3.25
C ILE A 26 2.94 18.88 -2.67
N GLN A 27 1.91 19.62 -2.26
CA GLN A 27 2.05 20.96 -1.68
C GLN A 27 2.86 20.95 -0.38
N ASP A 28 2.55 20.02 0.53
CA ASP A 28 3.29 19.85 1.79
C ASP A 28 4.75 19.52 1.50
N HIS A 29 5.00 18.53 0.64
CA HIS A 29 6.35 18.12 0.25
C HIS A 29 7.17 19.28 -0.36
N LEU A 30 6.58 20.05 -1.28
CA LEU A 30 7.28 21.16 -1.92
C LEU A 30 7.55 22.32 -0.95
N VAL A 31 6.64 22.62 -0.03
CA VAL A 31 6.89 23.63 1.00
C VAL A 31 8.03 23.21 1.91
N ASP A 32 8.06 21.96 2.36
CA ASP A 32 9.15 21.45 3.19
C ASP A 32 10.51 21.55 2.47
N HIS A 33 10.55 21.22 1.17
CA HIS A 33 11.76 21.35 0.35
C HIS A 33 12.25 22.81 0.22
N HIS A 34 11.34 23.78 0.30
CA HIS A 34 11.62 25.20 0.07
C HIS A 34 11.33 26.06 1.30
N ARG A 35 11.38 25.48 2.50
CA ARG A 35 11.05 26.18 3.75
C ARG A 35 11.87 27.45 3.94
N GLN A 36 13.14 27.43 3.54
CA GLN A 36 14.06 28.57 3.53
C GLN A 36 13.63 29.73 2.61
N ARG A 37 12.66 29.52 1.72
CA ARG A 37 12.09 30.55 0.84
C ARG A 37 10.91 31.28 1.49
N LEU A 38 10.45 30.82 2.65
CA LEU A 38 9.55 31.54 3.53
C LEU A 38 10.39 32.28 4.58
N SER A 39 10.21 33.59 4.69
CA SER A 39 10.89 34.42 5.69
C SER A 39 9.91 35.32 6.40
N LYS A 40 10.11 35.50 7.71
CA LYS A 40 9.31 36.41 8.52
C LYS A 40 10.12 37.68 8.79
N ASP A 41 9.56 38.83 8.45
CA ASP A 41 10.13 40.14 8.74
C ASP A 41 9.08 40.97 9.51
N GLY A 42 9.36 41.26 10.77
CA GLY A 42 8.38 41.83 11.71
C GLY A 42 7.08 41.02 11.78
N PHE A 43 5.97 41.65 11.37
CA PHE A 43 4.62 41.06 11.34
C PHE A 43 4.20 40.58 9.94
N GLN A 44 5.13 40.49 8.99
CA GLN A 44 4.88 40.05 7.63
C GLN A 44 5.62 38.76 7.33
N VAL A 45 4.99 37.90 6.55
CA VAL A 45 5.57 36.68 5.99
C VAL A 45 5.71 36.87 4.49
N HIS A 46 6.93 36.66 4.02
CA HIS A 46 7.32 36.80 2.63
C HIS A 46 7.66 35.43 2.07
N TRP A 47 7.34 35.21 0.81
CA TRP A 47 7.85 34.06 0.07
C TRP A 47 8.40 34.48 -1.29
N ARG A 48 9.36 33.72 -1.79
CA ARG A 48 9.89 33.87 -3.15
C ARG A 48 9.89 32.53 -3.86
N CYS A 49 9.36 32.49 -5.08
CA CYS A 49 9.33 31.26 -5.85
C CYS A 49 10.76 30.82 -6.21
N PRO A 50 11.08 29.52 -6.08
CA PRO A 50 12.38 28.97 -6.50
C PRO A 50 12.45 28.64 -8.00
N TYR A 51 11.35 28.81 -8.74
CA TYR A 51 11.22 28.40 -10.15
C TYR A 51 10.92 29.57 -11.10
N CYS A 52 10.49 30.72 -10.59
CA CYS A 52 10.20 31.92 -11.37
C CYS A 52 10.37 33.17 -10.49
N ASP A 53 10.16 34.35 -11.06
CA ASP A 53 10.39 35.63 -10.36
C ASP A 53 9.23 36.05 -9.44
N ASP A 54 8.16 35.24 -9.34
CA ASP A 54 7.02 35.53 -8.47
C ASP A 54 7.41 35.49 -6.99
N SER A 55 6.79 36.39 -6.23
CA SER A 55 6.93 36.48 -4.78
C SER A 55 5.62 36.98 -4.17
N GLY A 56 5.45 36.77 -2.86
CA GLY A 56 4.28 37.23 -2.14
C GLY A 56 4.63 37.71 -0.74
N LEU A 57 3.70 38.50 -0.20
CA LEU A 57 3.76 39.15 1.10
C LEU A 57 2.37 39.06 1.73
N ASP A 58 2.29 38.61 2.98
CA ASP A 58 1.05 38.69 3.76
C ASP A 58 1.36 38.97 5.24
N HIS A 59 0.40 39.57 5.95
CA HIS A 59 0.46 39.75 7.40
C HIS A 59 -0.02 38.50 8.16
N ASP A 60 -0.86 37.67 7.52
CA ASP A 60 -1.27 36.37 8.04
C ASP A 60 -0.32 35.28 7.50
N GLU A 61 0.43 34.67 8.42
CA GLU A 61 1.35 33.57 8.14
C GLU A 61 0.65 32.39 7.45
N SER A 62 -0.59 32.07 7.85
CA SER A 62 -1.35 30.97 7.23
C SER A 62 -1.75 31.31 5.80
N ALA A 63 -2.10 32.58 5.53
CA ALA A 63 -2.43 33.05 4.19
C ALA A 63 -1.19 33.05 3.28
N ALA A 64 -0.05 33.56 3.75
CA ALA A 64 1.22 33.53 3.02
C ALA A 64 1.64 32.10 2.66
N VAL A 65 1.58 31.17 3.61
CA VAL A 65 1.94 29.76 3.39
C VAL A 65 0.98 29.10 2.40
N ARG A 66 -0.33 29.34 2.50
CA ARG A 66 -1.32 28.83 1.52
C ARG A 66 -1.05 29.35 0.10
N ALA A 67 -0.81 30.67 -0.05
CA ALA A 67 -0.50 31.26 -1.35
C ALA A 67 0.79 30.64 -1.95
N PHE A 68 1.82 30.43 -1.12
CA PHE A 68 3.04 29.77 -1.55
C PHE A 68 2.81 28.30 -1.95
N ARG A 69 2.05 27.53 -1.15
CA ARG A 69 1.64 26.14 -1.47
C ARG A 69 0.93 26.07 -2.82
N ASP A 70 -0.03 26.94 -3.07
CA ASP A 70 -0.79 26.97 -4.32
C ASP A 70 0.08 27.35 -5.51
N HIS A 71 0.96 28.35 -5.35
CA HIS A 71 1.88 28.75 -6.39
C HIS A 71 2.87 27.64 -6.76
N LEU A 72 3.49 26.97 -5.77
CA LEU A 72 4.41 25.85 -6.01
C LEU A 72 3.72 24.68 -6.73
N PHE A 73 2.47 24.37 -6.35
CA PHE A 73 1.70 23.33 -7.03
C PHE A 73 1.41 23.66 -8.50
N GLY A 74 1.26 24.95 -8.85
CA GLY A 74 1.11 25.39 -10.24
C GLY A 74 2.24 24.88 -11.15
N HIS A 75 3.48 24.91 -10.66
CA HIS A 75 4.65 24.36 -11.36
C HIS A 75 4.63 22.83 -11.40
N ALA A 76 4.26 22.19 -10.30
CA ALA A 76 4.28 20.73 -10.17
C ALA A 76 3.16 20.02 -10.93
N LYS A 77 2.03 20.70 -11.18
CA LYS A 77 0.84 20.15 -11.83
C LYS A 77 1.13 19.55 -13.21
N GLN A 78 2.11 20.10 -13.93
CA GLN A 78 2.51 19.59 -15.25
C GLN A 78 3.13 18.18 -15.20
N LEU A 79 3.59 17.75 -14.03
CA LEU A 79 4.21 16.43 -13.81
C LEU A 79 3.24 15.43 -13.18
N LEU A 80 2.01 15.84 -12.92
CA LEU A 80 0.99 14.96 -12.36
C LEU A 80 0.54 13.97 -13.44
N GLN A 81 0.75 12.68 -13.18
CA GLN A 81 0.30 11.60 -14.04
C GLN A 81 -1.06 11.08 -13.58
N THR A 82 -1.86 10.58 -14.53
CA THR A 82 -3.18 9.98 -14.30
C THR A 82 -3.20 8.57 -14.85
N GLY A 83 -3.90 7.66 -14.17
CA GLY A 83 -3.94 6.24 -14.55
C GLY A 83 -2.69 5.46 -14.16
N ALA A 84 -1.89 5.98 -13.21
CA ALA A 84 -0.67 5.33 -12.74
C ALA A 84 -0.96 4.50 -11.49
N HIS A 85 -0.41 3.29 -11.43
CA HIS A 85 -0.58 2.36 -10.32
C HIS A 85 0.73 2.22 -9.53
N VAL A 86 0.62 1.87 -8.25
CA VAL A 86 1.82 1.57 -7.43
C VAL A 86 2.59 0.37 -8.00
N THR A 87 1.87 -0.60 -8.57
CA THR A 87 2.43 -1.81 -9.19
C THR A 87 3.30 -1.52 -10.41
N ASP A 88 3.17 -0.34 -11.03
CA ASP A 88 4.01 0.06 -12.17
C ASP A 88 5.49 0.18 -11.77
N GLU A 89 5.80 0.47 -10.50
CA GLU A 89 7.17 0.54 -9.99
C GLU A 89 7.86 -0.82 -9.94
N VAL A 90 7.09 -1.91 -9.95
CA VAL A 90 7.58 -3.29 -9.94
C VAL A 90 7.21 -4.05 -11.22
N GLY A 91 6.67 -3.37 -12.23
CA GLY A 91 6.30 -4.00 -13.50
C GLY A 91 5.08 -4.92 -13.43
N GLY A 92 4.21 -4.76 -12.42
CA GLY A 92 3.01 -5.58 -12.22
C GLY A 92 3.21 -6.81 -11.34
N THR A 93 4.45 -7.26 -11.14
CA THR A 93 4.80 -8.47 -10.38
C THR A 93 5.80 -8.13 -9.27
N GLY A 94 6.02 -9.02 -8.31
CA GLY A 94 6.98 -8.78 -7.21
C GLY A 94 6.31 -8.50 -5.87
N ASN A 95 7.10 -8.03 -4.90
CA ASN A 95 6.73 -8.09 -3.48
C ASN A 95 6.71 -6.68 -2.86
N VAL A 96 5.52 -6.26 -2.40
CA VAL A 96 5.29 -4.93 -1.84
C VAL A 96 5.09 -4.99 -0.33
N LEU A 97 5.86 -4.20 0.43
CA LEU A 97 5.60 -3.98 1.85
C LEU A 97 4.76 -2.72 2.04
N VAL A 98 3.57 -2.89 2.62
CA VAL A 98 2.65 -1.82 2.98
C VAL A 98 2.77 -1.50 4.47
N LEU A 99 3.28 -0.32 4.76
CA LEU A 99 3.43 0.23 6.11
C LEU A 99 2.18 1.03 6.50
N ALA A 100 1.29 0.40 7.25
CA ALA A 100 0.08 1.03 7.76
C ALA A 100 -0.48 0.23 8.96
N PRO A 101 -1.20 0.87 9.90
CA PRO A 101 -1.98 0.11 10.88
C PRO A 101 -2.98 -0.81 10.17
N SER A 102 -3.07 -2.07 10.62
CA SER A 102 -3.74 -3.15 9.87
C SER A 102 -5.20 -2.86 9.49
N GLU A 103 -5.95 -2.19 10.37
CA GLU A 103 -7.36 -1.83 10.16
C GLU A 103 -7.56 -0.34 9.83
N SER A 104 -6.52 0.34 9.35
CA SER A 104 -6.63 1.73 8.89
C SER A 104 -7.23 1.84 7.49
N ASP A 105 -7.80 3.01 7.18
CA ASP A 105 -8.24 3.35 5.82
C ASP A 105 -7.11 3.25 4.80
N GLY A 106 -5.87 3.56 5.20
CA GLY A 106 -4.68 3.42 4.34
C GLY A 106 -4.42 1.97 3.94
N ALA A 107 -4.42 1.06 4.92
CA ALA A 107 -4.27 -0.37 4.66
C ALA A 107 -5.42 -0.90 3.78
N ASN A 108 -6.66 -0.52 4.08
CA ASN A 108 -7.83 -0.93 3.31
C ASN A 108 -7.81 -0.40 1.87
N ASN A 109 -7.40 0.85 1.67
CA ASN A 109 -7.21 1.42 0.33
C ASN A 109 -6.13 0.65 -0.45
N ALA A 110 -5.02 0.29 0.19
CA ALA A 110 -3.98 -0.52 -0.44
C ALA A 110 -4.49 -1.93 -0.81
N ARG A 111 -5.28 -2.58 0.05
CA ARG A 111 -5.86 -3.91 -0.24
C ARG A 111 -6.69 -3.87 -1.51
N VAL A 112 -7.59 -2.91 -1.61
CA VAL A 112 -8.42 -2.70 -2.79
C VAL A 112 -7.57 -2.38 -4.02
N HIS A 113 -6.55 -1.51 -3.87
CA HIS A 113 -5.66 -1.11 -4.97
C HIS A 113 -4.90 -2.29 -5.58
N PHE A 114 -4.34 -3.17 -4.76
CA PHE A 114 -3.58 -4.33 -5.22
C PHE A 114 -4.47 -5.52 -5.60
N THR A 115 -5.69 -5.62 -5.07
CA THR A 115 -6.65 -6.69 -5.41
C THR A 115 -7.33 -6.44 -6.74
N ALA A 116 -7.81 -5.21 -6.98
CA ALA A 116 -8.70 -4.89 -8.11
C ALA A 116 -8.17 -5.25 -9.52
N PRO A 117 -6.87 -5.13 -9.85
CA PRO A 117 -6.41 -5.42 -11.21
C PRO A 117 -6.14 -6.90 -11.48
N ASN A 118 -6.26 -7.79 -10.49
CA ASN A 118 -5.86 -9.19 -10.61
C ASN A 118 -7.06 -10.13 -10.76
N ASP A 119 -6.89 -11.18 -11.57
CA ASP A 119 -7.93 -12.17 -11.84
C ASP A 119 -8.05 -13.20 -10.72
N VAL A 120 -6.91 -13.56 -10.11
CA VAL A 120 -6.84 -14.51 -9.00
C VAL A 120 -6.25 -13.83 -7.78
N VAL A 121 -6.99 -13.84 -6.68
CA VAL A 121 -6.56 -13.20 -5.44
C VAL A 121 -6.53 -14.20 -4.30
N ILE A 122 -5.36 -14.36 -3.69
CA ILE A 122 -5.13 -15.23 -2.54
C ILE A 122 -5.02 -14.35 -1.29
N LEU A 123 -6.00 -14.44 -0.40
CA LEU A 123 -6.07 -13.71 0.86
C LEU A 123 -5.56 -14.57 2.01
N VAL A 124 -4.34 -14.29 2.49
CA VAL A 124 -3.76 -14.93 3.67
C VAL A 124 -4.09 -14.09 4.90
N THR A 125 -5.19 -14.45 5.60
CA THR A 125 -5.77 -13.58 6.62
C THR A 125 -6.46 -14.33 7.77
N MET A 126 -6.44 -13.69 8.94
CA MET A 126 -7.24 -14.09 10.10
C MET A 126 -8.55 -13.28 10.20
N ASN A 127 -8.68 -12.18 9.45
CA ASN A 127 -9.84 -11.28 9.48
C ASN A 127 -10.74 -11.48 8.26
N VAL A 128 -11.09 -12.75 7.99
CA VAL A 128 -11.80 -13.16 6.77
C VAL A 128 -13.06 -12.33 6.50
N ALA A 129 -13.96 -12.21 7.48
CA ALA A 129 -15.19 -11.45 7.32
C ALA A 129 -14.92 -9.98 6.92
N ASP A 130 -14.07 -9.29 7.68
CA ASP A 130 -13.71 -7.90 7.40
C ASP A 130 -13.11 -7.72 6.00
N ARG A 131 -12.31 -8.69 5.52
CA ARG A 131 -11.73 -8.63 4.17
C ARG A 131 -12.78 -8.86 3.09
N LEU A 132 -13.67 -9.83 3.25
CA LEU A 132 -14.73 -10.06 2.28
C LEU A 132 -15.70 -8.87 2.22
N GLU A 133 -16.08 -8.29 3.35
CA GLU A 133 -16.92 -7.10 3.41
C GLU A 133 -16.22 -5.86 2.86
N LEU A 134 -14.93 -5.69 3.10
CA LEU A 134 -14.15 -4.61 2.49
C LEU A 134 -14.18 -4.72 0.97
N LEU A 135 -13.85 -5.89 0.43
CA LEU A 135 -13.78 -6.11 -1.01
C LEU A 135 -15.16 -5.98 -1.65
N GLY A 136 -16.20 -6.61 -1.08
CA GLY A 136 -17.57 -6.52 -1.60
C GLY A 136 -18.13 -5.10 -1.63
N ARG A 137 -17.71 -4.22 -0.71
CA ARG A 137 -18.13 -2.80 -0.68
C ARG A 137 -17.31 -1.86 -1.58
N ARG A 138 -16.11 -2.27 -1.99
CA ARG A 138 -15.12 -1.35 -2.60
C ARG A 138 -14.70 -1.75 -4.00
N LEU A 139 -14.77 -3.04 -4.34
CA LEU A 139 -14.56 -3.51 -5.69
C LEU A 139 -15.80 -3.23 -6.53
N GLU A 140 -15.58 -2.86 -7.79
CA GLU A 140 -16.65 -2.76 -8.78
C GLU A 140 -17.08 -4.16 -9.22
N GLU A 141 -16.11 -5.07 -9.36
CA GLU A 141 -16.29 -6.47 -9.72
C GLU A 141 -15.34 -7.34 -8.89
N TRP A 142 -15.77 -8.56 -8.53
CA TRP A 142 -14.91 -9.52 -7.86
C TRP A 142 -13.87 -10.09 -8.84
N PRO A 143 -12.66 -10.44 -8.36
CA PRO A 143 -11.72 -11.23 -9.14
C PRO A 143 -12.38 -12.52 -9.65
N ALA A 144 -11.94 -13.02 -10.79
CA ALA A 144 -12.43 -14.28 -11.37
C ALA A 144 -12.33 -15.45 -10.37
N LYS A 145 -11.33 -15.42 -9.48
CA LYS A 145 -11.26 -16.33 -8.33
C LYS A 145 -10.67 -15.65 -7.10
N THR A 146 -11.33 -15.83 -5.96
CA THR A 146 -10.85 -15.37 -4.65
C THR A 146 -10.62 -16.59 -3.76
N ILE A 147 -9.39 -16.77 -3.25
CA ILE A 147 -9.02 -17.87 -2.36
C ILE A 147 -8.67 -17.29 -1.00
N VAL A 148 -9.30 -17.78 0.06
CA VAL A 148 -8.98 -17.39 1.44
C VAL A 148 -8.17 -18.49 2.10
N VAL A 149 -6.95 -18.19 2.52
CA VAL A 149 -6.12 -19.06 3.35
C VAL A 149 -6.18 -18.58 4.78
N THR A 150 -6.74 -19.41 5.68
CA THR A 150 -6.97 -19.02 7.07
C THR A 150 -6.87 -20.20 8.03
N THR A 151 -6.62 -19.92 9.32
CA THR A 151 -6.71 -20.94 10.38
C THR A 151 -8.02 -20.89 11.17
N LYS A 152 -8.98 -20.05 10.75
CA LYS A 152 -10.31 -19.99 11.37
C LYS A 152 -11.12 -21.25 11.08
N THR A 153 -11.75 -21.80 12.11
CA THR A 153 -12.62 -22.98 12.01
C THR A 153 -13.95 -22.66 11.34
N ASP A 154 -14.48 -21.45 11.57
CA ASP A 154 -15.64 -20.90 10.88
C ASP A 154 -15.26 -19.55 10.23
N PRO A 155 -14.70 -19.57 9.00
CA PRO A 155 -14.17 -18.38 8.34
C PRO A 155 -15.23 -17.35 7.95
N LEU A 156 -16.46 -17.80 7.70
CA LEU A 156 -17.55 -16.95 7.21
C LEU A 156 -18.42 -16.40 8.34
N ALA A 157 -18.18 -16.82 9.59
CA ALA A 157 -18.82 -16.23 10.75
C ALA A 157 -18.60 -14.71 10.76
N GLY A 158 -19.70 -13.95 10.76
CA GLY A 158 -19.70 -12.50 10.82
C GLY A 158 -19.67 -11.79 9.47
N VAL A 159 -19.78 -12.50 8.33
CA VAL A 159 -20.06 -11.86 7.06
C VAL A 159 -21.56 -11.57 6.96
N GLU A 160 -21.93 -10.29 6.84
CA GLU A 160 -23.35 -9.89 6.78
C GLU A 160 -23.72 -9.25 5.43
N ASP A 161 -22.86 -8.36 4.92
CA ASP A 161 -23.18 -7.48 3.78
C ASP A 161 -22.75 -8.03 2.40
N VAL A 162 -22.29 -9.28 2.34
CA VAL A 162 -21.82 -9.91 1.09
C VAL A 162 -22.62 -11.17 0.80
N ASP A 163 -23.21 -11.25 -0.39
CA ASP A 163 -23.82 -12.49 -0.89
C ASP A 163 -22.72 -13.49 -1.30
N ILE A 164 -22.23 -14.26 -0.32
CA ILE A 164 -21.16 -15.25 -0.51
C ILE A 164 -21.47 -16.25 -1.63
N ALA A 165 -22.74 -16.59 -1.87
CA ALA A 165 -23.10 -17.54 -2.92
C ALA A 165 -22.81 -17.01 -4.34
N SER A 166 -22.71 -15.69 -4.49
CA SER A 166 -22.39 -15.00 -5.74
C SER A 166 -20.88 -14.75 -5.94
N VAL A 167 -20.07 -14.92 -4.89
CA VAL A 167 -18.62 -14.70 -4.94
C VAL A 167 -17.91 -15.96 -5.45
N PRO A 168 -16.96 -15.87 -6.39
CA PRO A 168 -16.13 -16.99 -6.81
C PRO A 168 -15.08 -17.32 -5.74
N LEU A 169 -15.56 -17.77 -4.57
CA LEU A 169 -14.81 -17.93 -3.34
C LEU A 169 -14.40 -19.39 -3.10
N GLU A 170 -13.12 -19.59 -2.79
CA GLU A 170 -12.58 -20.84 -2.25
C GLU A 170 -12.00 -20.58 -0.85
N ILE A 171 -12.21 -21.50 0.09
CA ILE A 171 -11.68 -21.39 1.45
C ILE A 171 -10.74 -22.56 1.71
N VAL A 172 -9.48 -22.24 1.97
CA VAL A 172 -8.43 -23.18 2.35
C VAL A 172 -8.14 -23.02 3.83
N GLN A 173 -8.63 -23.97 4.62
CA GLN A 173 -8.37 -24.00 6.06
C GLN A 173 -7.02 -24.66 6.35
N LEU A 174 -6.16 -23.92 7.04
CA LEU A 174 -4.85 -24.39 7.52
C LEU A 174 -4.95 -24.87 8.97
N ASP A 175 -4.37 -26.03 9.24
CA ASP A 175 -4.17 -26.50 10.61
C ASP A 175 -3.13 -25.62 11.31
N LYS A 176 -3.51 -25.01 12.44
CA LYS A 176 -2.65 -24.18 13.30
C LYS A 176 -1.39 -24.92 13.75
N GLY A 177 -1.45 -26.25 13.88
CA GLY A 177 -0.32 -27.09 14.28
C GLY A 177 0.83 -27.15 13.28
N LEU A 178 0.61 -26.77 12.01
CA LEU A 178 1.63 -26.82 10.96
C LEU A 178 2.61 -25.64 11.00
N GLY A 179 2.26 -24.57 11.71
CA GLY A 179 3.08 -23.36 11.86
C GLY A 179 3.41 -22.67 10.52
N ILE A 180 4.45 -21.85 10.54
CA ILE A 180 4.85 -21.01 9.40
C ILE A 180 5.34 -21.82 8.19
N ALA A 181 5.90 -23.01 8.39
CA ALA A 181 6.34 -23.88 7.31
C ALA A 181 5.14 -24.43 6.51
N GLY A 182 4.11 -24.93 7.19
CA GLY A 182 2.90 -25.40 6.53
C GLY A 182 2.09 -24.29 5.88
N LEU A 183 2.18 -23.06 6.42
CA LEU A 183 1.63 -21.87 5.74
C LEU A 183 2.31 -21.66 4.38
N GLY A 184 3.65 -21.66 4.33
CA GLY A 184 4.41 -21.51 3.08
C GLY A 184 4.13 -22.60 2.06
N GLU A 185 4.06 -23.86 2.51
CA GLU A 185 3.70 -25.00 1.64
C GLU A 185 2.28 -24.85 1.09
N THR A 186 1.32 -24.48 1.94
CA THR A 186 -0.07 -24.30 1.53
C THR A 186 -0.22 -23.19 0.50
N ILE A 187 0.44 -22.05 0.71
CA ILE A 187 0.41 -20.95 -0.25
C ILE A 187 1.07 -21.37 -1.56
N SER A 188 2.20 -22.07 -1.50
CA SER A 188 2.87 -22.58 -2.70
C SER A 188 2.00 -23.54 -3.51
N ARG A 189 1.25 -24.41 -2.83
CA ARG A 189 0.29 -25.33 -3.44
C ARG A 189 -0.88 -24.60 -4.07
N VAL A 190 -1.49 -23.66 -3.33
CA VAL A 190 -2.60 -22.85 -3.86
C VAL A 190 -2.15 -22.07 -5.10
N ILE A 191 -0.96 -21.46 -5.08
CA ILE A 191 -0.40 -20.80 -6.28
C ILE A 191 -0.27 -21.80 -7.44
N ALA A 192 0.32 -22.98 -7.21
CA ALA A 192 0.52 -23.98 -8.26
C ALA A 192 -0.80 -24.50 -8.87
N GLU A 193 -1.87 -24.56 -8.09
CA GLU A 193 -3.20 -24.96 -8.57
C GLU A 193 -3.85 -23.89 -9.46
N HIS A 194 -3.38 -22.64 -9.38
CA HIS A 194 -4.00 -21.48 -10.02
C HIS A 194 -3.12 -20.80 -11.08
N GLU A 195 -1.81 -21.07 -11.12
CA GLU A 195 -0.84 -20.53 -12.10
C GLU A 195 -1.15 -20.91 -13.55
N THR A 196 -1.98 -21.94 -13.77
CA THR A 196 -2.36 -22.39 -15.12
C THR A 196 -3.57 -21.65 -15.71
N THR A 197 -4.14 -20.72 -14.95
CA THR A 197 -5.21 -19.82 -15.42
C THR A 197 -4.54 -18.62 -16.08
N ASP A 198 -4.93 -18.23 -17.29
CA ASP A 198 -4.33 -17.10 -18.06
C ASP A 198 -4.56 -15.70 -17.43
N GLY A 199 -4.51 -15.56 -16.10
CA GLY A 199 -4.84 -14.34 -15.37
C GLY A 199 -3.82 -13.98 -14.29
N ASP A 200 -3.75 -12.69 -13.97
CA ASP A 200 -2.77 -12.16 -13.02
C ASP A 200 -3.10 -12.61 -11.59
N ILE A 201 -2.07 -13.02 -10.84
CA ILE A 201 -2.21 -13.51 -9.47
C ILE A 201 -1.70 -12.46 -8.48
N ALA A 202 -2.53 -12.10 -7.50
CA ALA A 202 -2.12 -11.33 -6.33
C ALA A 202 -2.26 -12.13 -5.03
N VAL A 203 -1.24 -12.04 -4.16
CA VAL A 203 -1.22 -12.64 -2.83
C VAL A 203 -1.21 -11.55 -1.76
N GLN A 204 -2.32 -11.40 -1.05
CA GLN A 204 -2.47 -10.49 0.08
C GLN A 204 -2.03 -11.18 1.38
N PHE A 205 -1.03 -10.64 2.05
CA PHE A 205 -0.57 -11.10 3.36
C PHE A 205 -0.91 -10.13 4.48
N ASP A 206 -1.98 -10.41 5.21
CA ASP A 206 -2.36 -9.62 6.38
C ASP A 206 -1.67 -10.06 7.67
N VAL A 207 -1.13 -11.29 7.69
CA VAL A 207 -0.64 -11.94 8.92
C VAL A 207 0.85 -11.71 9.19
N LEU A 208 1.51 -10.82 8.43
CA LEU A 208 2.95 -10.58 8.57
C LEU A 208 3.29 -10.07 9.98
N SER A 209 2.45 -9.19 10.53
CA SER A 209 2.69 -8.66 11.88
C SER A 209 2.65 -9.78 12.93
N GLU A 210 1.66 -10.66 12.87
CA GLU A 210 1.49 -11.80 13.76
C GLU A 210 2.65 -12.80 13.63
N ILE A 211 3.14 -13.02 12.42
CA ILE A 211 4.31 -13.86 12.15
C ILE A 211 5.56 -13.27 12.82
N ILE A 212 5.81 -11.97 12.68
CA ILE A 212 6.96 -11.30 13.31
C ILE A 212 6.88 -11.36 14.84
N ASP A 213 5.67 -11.27 15.41
CA ASP A 213 5.48 -11.35 16.87
C ASP A 213 5.62 -12.77 17.43
N THR A 214 5.33 -13.78 16.61
CA THR A 214 5.30 -15.17 17.04
C THR A 214 6.66 -15.86 16.89
N TYR A 215 7.42 -15.50 15.86
CA TYR A 215 8.64 -16.21 15.48
C TYR A 215 9.89 -15.34 15.62
N GLU A 216 11.04 -15.99 15.83
CA GLU A 216 12.34 -15.33 15.83
C GLU A 216 12.62 -14.68 14.48
N LEU A 217 13.21 -13.48 14.50
CA LEU A 217 13.43 -12.66 13.31
C LEU A 217 14.13 -13.44 12.19
N GLU A 218 15.18 -14.21 12.49
CA GLU A 218 15.89 -15.01 11.48
C GLU A 218 14.96 -16.01 10.75
N LYS A 219 14.03 -16.64 11.47
CA LYS A 219 13.05 -17.57 10.87
C LYS A 219 12.06 -16.83 9.99
N VAL A 220 11.65 -15.64 10.40
CA VAL A 220 10.77 -14.77 9.60
C VAL A 220 11.46 -14.33 8.30
N PHE A 221 12.72 -13.90 8.38
CA PHE A 221 13.51 -13.54 7.20
C PHE A 221 13.59 -14.69 6.20
N ARG A 222 13.96 -15.88 6.68
CA ARG A 222 14.07 -17.07 5.85
C ARG A 222 12.74 -17.45 5.21
N PHE A 223 11.64 -17.37 5.98
CA PHE A 223 10.31 -17.66 5.48
C PHE A 223 9.90 -16.69 4.37
N ILE A 224 9.99 -15.38 4.60
CA ILE A 224 9.61 -14.36 3.62
C ILE A 224 10.48 -14.49 2.37
N HIS A 225 11.79 -14.70 2.52
CA HIS A 225 12.69 -14.86 1.39
C HIS A 225 12.30 -16.05 0.49
N LEU A 226 12.07 -17.23 1.07
CA LEU A 226 11.66 -18.41 0.31
C LEU A 226 10.28 -18.24 -0.33
N LEU A 227 9.37 -17.59 0.37
CA LEU A 227 8.02 -17.33 -0.13
C LEU A 227 8.04 -16.33 -1.29
N ASN A 228 8.78 -15.23 -1.17
CA ASN A 228 8.94 -14.24 -2.23
C ASN A 228 9.55 -14.87 -3.49
N SER A 229 10.57 -15.72 -3.35
CA SER A 229 11.13 -16.47 -4.50
C SER A 229 10.11 -17.39 -5.18
N ARG A 230 9.19 -18.00 -4.42
CA ARG A 230 8.12 -18.83 -5.02
C ARG A 230 7.09 -17.98 -5.75
N ILE A 231 6.68 -16.85 -5.17
CA ILE A 231 5.72 -15.93 -5.79
C ILE A 231 6.32 -15.32 -7.07
N GLU A 232 7.58 -14.92 -7.03
CA GLU A 232 8.32 -14.42 -8.19
C GLU A 232 8.43 -15.47 -9.30
N SER A 233 8.61 -16.76 -8.96
CA SER A 233 8.72 -17.83 -9.96
C SER A 233 7.48 -18.07 -10.83
N VAL A 234 6.35 -17.44 -10.48
CA VAL A 234 5.08 -17.52 -11.22
C VAL A 234 4.59 -16.15 -11.69
N ASP A 235 5.48 -15.14 -11.68
CA ASP A 235 5.14 -13.77 -12.08
C ASP A 235 3.94 -13.19 -11.31
N ALA A 236 3.79 -13.54 -10.02
CA ALA A 236 2.71 -13.03 -9.19
C ALA A 236 3.10 -11.75 -8.44
N LEU A 237 2.08 -10.96 -8.09
CA LEU A 237 2.20 -9.84 -7.17
C LEU A 237 1.97 -10.35 -5.74
N SER A 238 2.74 -9.87 -4.78
CA SER A 238 2.41 -10.01 -3.36
C SER A 238 2.45 -8.69 -2.64
N HIS A 239 1.58 -8.54 -1.65
CA HIS A 239 1.54 -7.33 -0.82
C HIS A 239 1.32 -7.69 0.65
N TYR A 240 2.22 -7.21 1.49
CA TYR A 240 2.32 -7.56 2.90
C TYR A 240 2.02 -6.36 3.78
N TYR A 241 1.23 -6.55 4.83
CA TYR A 241 0.83 -5.47 5.73
C TYR A 241 1.60 -5.54 7.06
N CYS A 242 2.34 -4.48 7.35
CA CYS A 242 3.05 -4.34 8.61
C CYS A 242 2.66 -3.03 9.31
N ASN A 243 2.26 -3.13 10.58
CA ASN A 243 1.98 -1.95 11.37
C ASN A 243 3.29 -1.23 11.76
N SER A 244 3.56 -0.10 11.11
CA SER A 244 4.76 0.69 11.36
C SER A 244 4.79 1.38 12.72
N GLN A 245 3.64 1.57 13.37
CA GLN A 245 3.56 2.21 14.70
C GLN A 245 3.82 1.24 15.84
N ALA A 246 3.60 -0.06 15.62
CA ALA A 246 3.76 -1.09 16.64
C ALA A 246 5.21 -1.59 16.77
N ARG A 247 6.12 -1.19 15.85
CA ARG A 247 7.48 -1.76 15.76
C ARG A 247 8.56 -0.69 15.71
N SER A 248 9.78 -1.12 16.06
CA SER A 248 10.95 -0.26 15.95
C SER A 248 11.33 -0.03 14.48
N LYS A 249 11.77 1.19 14.14
CA LYS A 249 12.25 1.55 12.80
C LYS A 249 13.38 0.62 12.30
N PRO A 250 14.39 0.25 13.10
CA PRO A 250 15.43 -0.68 12.65
C PRO A 250 14.89 -2.04 12.19
N THR A 251 13.91 -2.61 12.90
CA THR A 251 13.30 -3.89 12.51
C THR A 251 12.54 -3.78 11.20
N ILE A 252 11.76 -2.71 11.01
CA ILE A 252 11.01 -2.46 9.77
C ILE A 252 11.98 -2.25 8.61
N ASN A 253 13.05 -1.48 8.83
CA ASN A 253 14.04 -1.21 7.81
C ASN A 253 14.71 -2.50 7.33
N LEU A 254 15.13 -3.35 8.27
CA LEU A 254 15.77 -4.63 7.95
C LEU A 254 14.82 -5.57 7.22
N ILE A 255 13.59 -5.75 7.71
CA ILE A 255 12.60 -6.63 7.06
C ILE A 255 12.25 -6.09 5.68
N GLY A 256 12.21 -4.77 5.56
CA GLY A 256 11.95 -4.07 4.32
C GLY A 256 12.95 -4.36 3.19
N GLU A 257 14.17 -4.81 3.49
CA GLU A 257 15.16 -5.21 2.48
C GLU A 257 14.75 -6.48 1.71
N LEU A 258 13.73 -7.21 2.17
CA LEU A 258 13.20 -8.41 1.50
C LEU A 258 12.15 -8.10 0.43
N PHE A 259 11.77 -6.83 0.26
CA PHE A 259 10.68 -6.42 -0.62
C PHE A 259 11.21 -5.52 -1.74
N ASP A 260 10.65 -5.70 -2.93
CA ASP A 260 11.01 -4.93 -4.12
C ASP A 260 10.54 -3.48 -4.00
N LEU A 261 9.45 -3.26 -3.25
CA LEU A 261 8.86 -1.96 -3.03
C LEU A 261 8.36 -1.79 -1.61
N ARG A 262 8.56 -0.60 -1.03
CA ARG A 262 7.99 -0.23 0.26
C ARG A 262 7.15 1.03 0.11
N ILE A 263 5.96 1.01 0.69
CA ILE A 263 5.09 2.18 0.71
C ILE A 263 4.53 2.41 2.11
N SER A 264 4.32 3.67 2.48
CA SER A 264 3.41 4.02 3.57
C SER A 264 2.03 4.33 3.01
N ALA A 265 0.99 3.81 3.67
CA ALA A 265 -0.39 4.01 3.24
C ALA A 265 -1.17 4.75 4.34
N THR A 266 -1.79 5.87 4.00
CA THR A 266 -2.56 6.69 4.94
C THR A 266 -3.77 7.31 4.22
N GLY A 267 -4.97 6.92 4.66
CA GLY A 267 -6.21 7.31 3.99
C GLY A 267 -6.17 6.91 2.51
N GLU A 268 -6.36 7.87 1.62
CA GLU A 268 -6.34 7.63 0.17
C GLU A 268 -4.96 7.80 -0.48
N ARG A 269 -3.89 7.93 0.33
CA ARG A 269 -2.53 8.22 -0.16
C ARG A 269 -1.58 7.05 0.05
N PHE A 270 -0.74 6.81 -0.95
CA PHE A 270 0.43 5.95 -0.85
C PHE A 270 1.68 6.80 -1.10
N VAL A 271 2.71 6.62 -0.28
CA VAL A 271 3.99 7.31 -0.43
C VAL A 271 5.10 6.27 -0.48
N LEU A 272 6.04 6.43 -1.41
CA LEU A 272 7.21 5.56 -1.52
C LEU A 272 8.09 5.73 -0.28
N GLU A 273 8.46 4.61 0.34
CA GLU A 273 9.38 4.55 1.48
C GLU A 273 10.73 4.00 1.00
N GLN A 274 11.81 4.67 1.42
CA GLN A 274 13.18 4.28 1.07
C GLN A 274 13.69 3.14 1.91
#